data_AF-A0A811LW31-F1
#
_entry.id   AF-A0A811LW31-F1
#
_cell.length_a   1.000
_cell.length_b   1.000
_cell.length_c   1.000
_cell.angle_alpha   90.00
_cell.angle_beta   90.00
_cell.angle_gamma   90.00
#
_symmetry.space_group_name_H-M   'P 1'
#
loop_
_entity.id
_entity.type
_entity.pdbx_description
1 polymer ?
#
loop_
_entity_poly.entity_id
_entity_poly.type
_entity_poly.pdbx_seq_one_letter_code
_entity_poly.pdbx_strand_id
1 'polypeptide(L)'
;MFGPRQNSHEGITVSHFAVDELRKSLSGSEQRIFDKFTEYMSKYRRSYADEDELRYRYRIFRETIKEIKARGMSDEINAKHFTEFTDCLPVDSRFM
;
A
#
# COMPACT_ATOMS: atom_id res chain seq x y z
N MET A 1 -33.88 -0.68 25.96
CA MET A 1 -33.82 -0.93 24.51
C MET A 1 -32.57 -0.25 23.98
N PHE A 2 -31.48 -0.99 23.79
CA PHE A 2 -30.26 -0.44 23.21
C PHE A 2 -30.27 -0.81 21.73
N GLY A 3 -30.50 0.19 20.87
CA GLY A 3 -30.43 0.00 19.42
C GLY A 3 -29.03 -0.44 18.99
N PRO A 4 -28.88 -1.05 17.80
CA PRO A 4 -27.58 -1.44 17.30
C PRO A 4 -26.72 -0.18 17.18
N ARG A 5 -25.64 -0.12 17.96
CA ARG A 5 -24.59 0.88 17.83
C ARG A 5 -23.97 0.66 16.45
N GLN A 6 -24.43 1.41 15.47
CA GLN A 6 -23.80 1.50 14.16
C GLN A 6 -22.38 2.02 14.43
N ASN A 7 -21.43 1.10 14.47
CA ASN A 7 -20.02 1.40 14.53
C ASN A 7 -19.66 1.90 13.13
N SER A 8 -19.94 3.17 12.87
CA SER A 8 -19.45 3.92 11.73
C SER A 8 -17.92 4.03 11.86
N HIS A 9 -17.23 2.92 11.60
CA HIS A 9 -15.90 2.97 11.01
C HIS A 9 -16.08 3.29 9.51
N GLU A 10 -16.74 4.40 9.22
CA GLU A 10 -16.60 5.09 7.94
C GLU A 10 -15.28 5.88 8.01
N GLY A 11 -14.19 5.17 8.30
CA GLY A 11 -12.92 5.61 7.78
C GLY A 11 -13.06 5.50 6.27
N ILE A 12 -12.75 6.57 5.57
CA ILE A 12 -12.76 6.62 4.10
C ILE A 12 -11.77 5.55 3.62
N THR A 13 -12.25 4.31 3.50
CA THR A 13 -11.51 3.21 2.92
C THR A 13 -11.79 3.31 1.44
N VAL A 14 -10.74 3.47 0.62
CA VAL A 14 -10.80 3.17 -0.81
C VAL A 14 -11.70 1.94 -1.00
N SER A 15 -12.80 2.12 -1.73
CA SER A 15 -13.75 1.05 -2.03
C SER A 15 -12.98 -0.13 -2.60
N HIS A 16 -13.28 -1.34 -2.14
CA HIS A 16 -12.72 -2.59 -2.67
C HIS A 16 -12.71 -2.63 -4.20
N PHE A 17 -13.68 -1.95 -4.83
CA PHE A 17 -13.76 -1.69 -6.26
C PHE A 17 -12.52 -0.99 -6.85
N ALA A 18 -12.06 0.12 -6.26
CA ALA A 18 -10.91 0.87 -6.77
C ALA A 18 -9.58 0.10 -6.61
N VAL A 19 -9.45 -0.71 -5.54
CA VAL A 19 -8.32 -1.64 -5.38
C VAL A 19 -8.31 -2.70 -6.49
N ASP A 20 -9.49 -3.26 -6.82
CA ASP A 20 -9.63 -4.28 -7.87
C ASP A 20 -9.43 -3.71 -9.29
N GLU A 21 -9.97 -2.53 -9.57
CA GLU A 21 -9.78 -1.80 -10.83
C GLU A 21 -8.29 -1.51 -11.06
N LEU A 22 -7.60 -1.00 -10.03
CA LEU A 22 -6.19 -0.72 -10.13
C LEU A 22 -5.39 -2.00 -10.35
N ARG A 23 -5.70 -3.09 -9.62
CA ARG A 23 -5.07 -4.40 -9.83
C ARG A 23 -5.23 -4.91 -11.26
N LYS A 24 -6.43 -4.82 -11.83
CA LYS A 24 -6.74 -5.25 -13.20
C LYS A 24 -6.01 -4.42 -14.26
N SER A 25 -5.78 -3.14 -13.98
CA SER A 25 -5.06 -2.24 -14.89
C SER A 25 -3.54 -2.51 -14.98
N LEU A 26 -2.99 -3.30 -14.05
CA LEU A 26 -1.56 -3.56 -13.93
C LEU A 26 -1.11 -4.79 -14.74
N SER A 27 0.12 -4.74 -15.28
CA SER A 27 0.75 -5.89 -15.96
C SER A 27 1.10 -7.01 -14.96
N GLY A 28 1.26 -8.25 -15.43
CA GLY A 28 1.44 -9.43 -14.54
C GLY A 28 2.61 -9.34 -13.54
N SER A 29 3.69 -8.64 -13.86
CA SER A 29 4.79 -8.34 -12.93
C SER A 29 4.41 -7.28 -11.88
N GLU A 30 3.60 -6.30 -12.26
CA GLU A 30 3.07 -5.27 -11.38
C GLU A 30 1.95 -5.79 -10.48
N GLN A 31 1.14 -6.76 -10.94
CA GLN A 31 0.16 -7.44 -10.10
C GLN A 31 0.82 -8.09 -8.89
N ARG A 32 1.98 -8.73 -9.06
CA ARG A 32 2.74 -9.30 -7.93
C ARG A 32 3.21 -8.24 -6.94
N ILE A 33 3.61 -7.07 -7.43
CA ILE A 33 3.99 -5.93 -6.57
C ILE A 33 2.76 -5.38 -5.84
N PHE A 34 1.62 -5.34 -6.53
CA PHE A 34 0.34 -4.90 -5.97
C PHE A 34 -0.20 -5.85 -4.91
N ASP A 35 -0.11 -7.17 -5.12
CA ASP A 35 -0.45 -8.17 -4.09
C ASP A 35 0.44 -7.97 -2.83
N LYS A 36 1.71 -7.60 -3.00
CA LYS A 36 2.58 -7.24 -1.86
C LYS A 36 2.19 -5.92 -1.20
N PHE A 37 1.67 -4.98 -1.97
CA PHE A 37 1.14 -3.72 -1.47
C PHE A 37 -0.16 -3.92 -0.67
N THR A 38 -1.05 -4.82 -1.10
CA THR A 38 -2.26 -5.13 -0.33
C THR A 38 -1.94 -5.90 0.96
N GLU A 39 -0.98 -6.83 0.93
CA GLU A 39 -0.44 -7.46 2.14
C GLU A 39 0.16 -6.42 3.09
N TYR A 40 0.91 -5.46 2.56
CA TYR A 40 1.46 -4.33 3.31
C TYR A 40 0.36 -3.49 3.96
N MET A 41 -0.66 -3.10 3.20
CA MET A 41 -1.79 -2.33 3.70
C MET A 41 -2.51 -3.06 4.83
N SER A 42 -2.73 -4.36 4.67
CA SER A 42 -3.36 -5.20 5.70
C SER A 42 -2.48 -5.31 6.95
N LYS A 43 -1.18 -5.55 6.78
CA LYS A 43 -0.20 -5.68 7.87
C LYS A 43 -0.11 -4.42 8.74
N TYR A 44 -0.13 -3.24 8.12
CA TYR A 44 -0.03 -1.95 8.81
C TYR A 44 -1.38 -1.25 8.99
N ARG A 45 -2.50 -1.94 8.70
CA ARG A 45 -3.86 -1.39 8.74
C ARG A 45 -3.99 -0.03 8.03
N ARG A 46 -3.29 0.12 6.90
CA ARG A 46 -3.33 1.33 6.07
C ARG A 46 -4.64 1.34 5.27
N SER A 47 -5.23 2.52 5.18
CA SER A 47 -6.35 2.83 4.31
C SER A 47 -6.10 4.21 3.74
N TYR A 48 -6.41 4.38 2.46
CA TYR A 48 -6.26 5.65 1.77
C TYR A 48 -7.64 6.24 1.50
N ALA A 49 -7.74 7.56 1.45
CA ALA A 49 -9.00 8.27 1.36
C ALA A 49 -9.61 8.20 -0.06
N ASP A 50 -8.77 8.16 -1.09
CA ASP A 50 -9.23 8.23 -2.47
C ASP A 50 -8.34 7.42 -3.43
N GLU A 51 -8.84 7.24 -4.65
CA GLU A 51 -8.12 6.48 -5.67
C GLU A 51 -6.81 7.16 -6.08
N ASP A 52 -6.77 8.49 -6.11
CA ASP A 52 -5.56 9.27 -6.38
C ASP A 52 -4.50 9.02 -5.30
N GLU A 53 -4.88 9.03 -4.02
CA GLU A 53 -3.98 8.67 -2.92
C GLU A 53 -3.51 7.22 -3.04
N LEU A 54 -4.40 6.26 -3.33
CA LEU A 54 -4.02 4.86 -3.56
C LEU A 54 -2.96 4.74 -4.66
N ARG A 55 -3.19 5.38 -5.81
CA ARG A 55 -2.28 5.40 -6.96
C ARG A 55 -0.94 6.01 -6.58
N TYR A 56 -0.97 7.14 -5.86
CA TYR A 56 0.22 7.85 -5.41
C TYR A 56 1.06 7.01 -4.45
N ARG A 57 0.43 6.40 -3.44
CA ARG A 57 1.09 5.56 -2.43
C ARG A 57 1.62 4.27 -3.02
N TYR A 58 0.88 3.66 -3.95
CA TYR A 58 1.37 2.53 -4.73
C TYR A 58 2.59 2.89 -5.58
N ARG A 59 2.62 4.09 -6.18
CA ARG A 59 3.78 4.58 -6.93
C ARG A 59 5.02 4.65 -6.04
N ILE A 60 4.90 5.24 -4.85
CA ILE A 60 5.99 5.32 -3.87
C ILE A 60 6.46 3.92 -3.50
N PHE A 61 5.54 3.03 -3.13
CA PHE A 61 5.85 1.66 -2.75
C PHE A 61 6.62 0.91 -3.86
N ARG A 62 6.23 1.10 -5.12
CA ARG A 62 6.92 0.53 -6.27
C ARG A 62 8.33 1.10 -6.44
N GLU A 63 8.53 2.39 -6.22
CA GLU A 63 9.85 3.02 -6.25
C GLU A 63 10.76 2.50 -5.12
N THR A 64 10.22 2.37 -3.91
CA THR A 64 10.95 1.80 -2.76
C THR A 64 11.38 0.36 -3.03
N ILE A 65 10.53 -0.48 -3.64
CA ILE A 65 10.91 -1.83 -4.06
C ILE A 65 12.05 -1.81 -5.08
N LYS A 66 12.01 -0.88 -6.06
CA LYS A 66 13.09 -0.73 -7.02
C LYS A 66 14.39 -0.33 -6.34
N GLU A 67 14.35 0.57 -5.37
CA GLU A 67 15.53 0.96 -4.59
C GLU A 67 16.09 -0.21 -3.75
N ILE A 68 15.24 -0.97 -3.07
CA ILE A 68 15.66 -2.14 -2.28
C ILE A 68 16.35 -3.18 -3.19
N LYS A 69 15.78 -3.43 -4.38
CA LYS A 69 16.38 -4.29 -5.41
C LYS A 69 17.71 -3.73 -5.92
N ALA A 70 17.76 -2.44 -6.24
CA ALA A 70 18.98 -1.79 -6.74
C ALA A 70 20.11 -1.78 -5.71
N ARG A 71 19.79 -1.73 -4.41
CA ARG A 71 20.76 -1.83 -3.31
C ARG A 71 21.23 -3.26 -3.05
N GLY A 72 20.76 -4.26 -3.82
CA GLY A 72 21.12 -5.66 -3.66
C GLY A 72 20.69 -6.26 -2.31
N MET A 73 19.75 -5.61 -1.60
CA MET A 73 19.31 -6.04 -0.28
C MET A 73 18.37 -7.25 -0.36
N SER A 74 17.78 -7.54 -1.52
CA SER A 74 16.94 -8.72 -1.75
C SER A 74 16.76 -9.03 -3.25
N ASP A 75 16.94 -10.30 -3.64
CA ASP A 75 16.53 -10.82 -4.97
C ASP A 75 15.00 -11.00 -5.07
N GLU A 76 14.36 -11.20 -3.92
CA GLU A 76 12.93 -11.48 -3.81
C GLU A 76 12.22 -10.31 -3.11
N ILE A 77 11.02 -9.97 -3.57
CA ILE A 77 10.16 -8.93 -2.96
C ILE A 77 9.63 -9.48 -1.62
N ASN A 78 10.50 -9.54 -0.61
CA ASN A 78 10.20 -10.10 0.69
C ASN A 78 9.60 -9.03 1.60
N ALA A 79 8.37 -9.26 2.06
CA ALA A 79 7.62 -8.35 2.93
C ALA A 79 8.28 -8.10 4.31
N LYS A 80 9.40 -8.75 4.59
CA LYS A 80 10.24 -8.55 5.77
C LYS A 80 10.99 -7.22 5.74
N HIS A 81 11.26 -6.66 4.55
CA HIS A 81 11.93 -5.36 4.41
C HIS A 81 10.96 -4.17 4.40
N PHE A 82 9.65 -4.42 4.34
CA PHE A 82 8.66 -3.35 4.41
C PHE A 82 8.50 -2.91 5.85
N THR A 83 8.71 -1.61 6.07
CA THR A 83 8.45 -0.90 7.33
C THR A 83 7.16 -0.10 7.21
N GLU A 84 6.65 0.42 8.33
CA GLU A 84 5.47 1.28 8.34
C GLU A 84 5.61 2.55 7.46
N PHE A 85 6.82 2.88 7.01
CA PHE A 85 7.12 4.03 6.16
C PHE A 85 7.43 3.66 4.69
N THR A 86 7.14 2.42 4.27
CA THR A 86 7.43 1.96 2.90
C THR A 86 6.65 2.74 1.84
N ASP A 87 5.47 3.28 2.17
CA ASP A 87 4.68 4.15 1.30
C ASP A 87 4.94 5.66 1.53
N CYS A 88 5.92 6.00 2.36
CA CYS A 88 6.35 7.38 2.61
C CYS A 88 7.53 7.75 1.71
N LEU A 89 7.56 8.99 1.21
CA LEU A 89 8.65 9.45 0.34
C LEU A 89 10.00 9.40 1.06
N PRO A 90 11.12 9.18 0.32
CA PRO A 90 12.47 9.31 0.85
C PRO A 90 12.83 10.74 1.35
N VAL A 91 12.04 11.76 1.00
CA VAL A 91 12.21 13.14 1.52
C VAL A 91 11.64 13.32 2.93
N ASP A 92 10.66 12.50 3.32
CA ASP A 92 10.02 12.56 4.64
C ASP A 92 10.80 11.75 5.69
N SER A 93 11.48 10.69 5.24
CA SER A 93 12.33 9.83 6.08
C SER A 93 13.70 10.44 6.40
N ARG A 94 14.01 11.64 5.90
CA ARG A 94 15.29 12.34 6.15
C ARG A 94 15.31 13.16 7.46
N PHE A 95 14.22 13.12 8.24
CA PHE A 95 14.08 13.81 9.54
C PHE A 95 13.96 12.86 10.75
N MET A 96 14.30 11.58 10.60
CA MET A 96 14.44 10.64 11.74
C MET A 96 15.88 10.23 11.98
#